data_AF-A0AAU1UPV4-F1
#
_entry.id   AF-A0AAU1UPV4-F1
#
_cell.length_a   1.000
_cell.length_b   1.000
_cell.length_c   1.000
_cell.angle_alpha   90.00
_cell.angle_beta   90.00
_cell.angle_gamma   90.00
#
_symmetry.space_group_name_H-M   'P 1'
#
loop_
_entity.id
_entity.type
_entity.pdbx_description
1 polymer ?
#
loop_
_entity_poly.entity_id
_entity_poly.type
_entity_poly.pdbx_seq_one_letter_code
_entity_poly.pdbx_strand_id
1 'polypeptide(L)'
;MPDTTSHRTPPPRTRRRTTLATLLTLLCGLAALLVPATQAQAASVTFTTGADRTDQNGNALQLHGLGIIKVGSTWYGYGEDKTGRTSADTSFQDITCYSSTDLANWTYQGQALSRQASGDLGPSRIVERPKVIYNASTSTYVMYMHIDSTNYAEARVGVATSSTPCGPYTYRGSFRPLGNLSRDLGLFQDTDGTAYLLSEDRNNGLRIDKLSADYLSVDSAVAVLGGSGSGSVEAPAMVKINGMYYVFGSHLTGWSLNDNIYATATSLSGPWSAFRDLAAPGTHTYGSQTANVITVQGSSGTTYIYAGDRWDTSNLGASKLIWLPLTIRGTTVNLGQYPTWSLDADAGTWTAGSGIPSEGVHTLKNLGSSMLMDVSSGSTANGAKILQWPSAGSTNQQWTLTRVAGNVYTLKSVKSGLCLDVPSKSTTAGVQLQQWTCNGGTNQQWALDLTGSYTGSNYMLVGIGSGLNIGVAGSTTQGAAVDQELGGSASANSETWTFS
;
A
#
# COMPACT_ATOMS: atom_id res chain seq x y z
N MET A 1 31.21 51.47 64.15
CA MET A 1 32.40 52.30 63.91
C MET A 1 33.13 52.46 65.23
N PRO A 2 34.48 52.52 65.28
CA PRO A 2 35.47 52.23 64.23
C PRO A 2 35.60 50.71 63.98
N ASP A 3 36.48 50.11 63.15
CA ASP A 3 37.58 50.52 62.25
C ASP A 3 39.06 50.47 62.77
N THR A 4 39.98 50.06 61.88
CA THR A 4 41.47 49.99 61.98
C THR A 4 42.16 49.09 63.04
N THR A 5 43.47 48.80 62.98
CA THR A 5 44.20 47.83 62.08
C THR A 5 45.68 47.64 62.51
N SER A 6 46.17 46.39 62.65
CA SER A 6 47.60 45.98 62.50
C SER A 6 47.74 44.44 62.61
N HIS A 7 48.54 43.64 61.86
CA HIS A 7 49.96 43.67 61.43
C HIS A 7 50.98 43.40 62.56
N ARG A 8 51.88 42.39 62.53
CA ARG A 8 52.26 41.33 61.53
C ARG A 8 52.28 39.93 62.26
N THR A 9 53.01 38.83 61.95
CA THR A 9 54.17 38.47 61.09
C THR A 9 54.23 36.90 60.89
N PRO A 10 55.04 36.33 59.96
CA PRO A 10 55.10 34.88 59.62
C PRO A 10 56.34 34.18 60.28
N PRO A 11 56.87 32.97 59.90
CA PRO A 11 56.54 31.98 58.83
C PRO A 11 56.58 30.50 59.37
N PRO A 12 57.07 29.42 58.69
CA PRO A 12 57.08 28.99 57.28
C PRO A 12 56.37 27.62 57.04
N ARG A 13 56.54 27.01 55.84
CA ARG A 13 55.93 25.74 55.37
C ARG A 13 56.74 24.49 55.78
N THR A 14 56.10 23.31 56.00
CA THR A 14 56.07 22.15 55.04
C THR A 14 55.56 20.80 55.62
N ARG A 15 54.86 20.01 54.77
CA ARG A 15 54.85 18.52 54.59
C ARG A 15 55.03 17.61 55.84
N ARG A 16 54.17 16.62 56.11
CA ARG A 16 53.86 15.40 55.29
C ARG A 16 52.74 14.55 55.96
N ARG A 17 52.02 13.71 55.17
CA ARG A 17 51.49 12.31 55.41
C ARG A 17 51.05 11.87 56.84
N THR A 18 50.00 11.07 57.10
CA THR A 18 48.99 10.33 56.27
C THR A 18 47.93 9.66 57.18
N THR A 19 46.63 9.79 56.84
CA THR A 19 45.49 8.83 57.03
C THR A 19 44.27 9.48 56.34
N LEU A 20 43.48 8.89 55.44
CA LEU A 20 42.83 7.57 55.35
C LEU A 20 41.51 7.47 56.17
N ALA A 21 40.41 8.03 55.64
CA ALA A 21 39.03 7.65 55.95
C ALA A 21 38.04 8.19 54.88
N THR A 22 36.95 7.44 54.67
CA THR A 22 35.63 7.91 54.16
C THR A 22 35.58 8.96 53.03
N LEU A 23 35.87 8.55 51.79
CA LEU A 23 35.26 9.17 50.59
C LEU A 23 35.11 8.18 49.40
N LEU A 24 34.62 6.95 49.66
CA LEU A 24 34.48 5.91 48.63
C LEU A 24 33.18 5.09 48.74
N THR A 25 32.08 5.71 49.15
CA THR A 25 30.76 5.08 49.30
C THR A 25 29.60 5.87 48.68
N LEU A 26 29.88 6.92 47.89
CA LEU A 26 28.84 7.77 47.27
C LEU A 26 29.03 8.06 45.77
N LEU A 27 29.96 7.36 45.09
CA LEU A 27 30.24 7.52 43.66
C LEU A 27 30.06 6.24 42.83
N CYS A 28 30.05 5.06 43.45
CA CYS A 28 29.73 3.80 42.77
C CYS A 28 28.21 3.54 42.65
N GLY A 29 27.37 4.31 43.36
CA GLY A 29 25.92 4.12 43.42
C GLY A 29 25.10 4.86 42.35
N LEU A 30 25.70 5.79 41.59
CA LEU A 30 25.01 6.59 40.56
C LEU A 30 25.40 6.26 39.12
N ALA A 31 26.40 5.39 38.91
CA ALA A 31 26.86 4.97 37.58
C ALA A 31 26.14 3.70 37.06
N ALA A 32 25.37 3.02 37.90
CA ALA A 32 24.76 1.72 37.62
C ALA A 32 23.22 1.78 37.70
N LEU A 33 22.60 2.51 36.76
CA LEU A 33 21.18 2.34 36.39
C LEU A 33 20.76 3.05 35.08
N LEU A 34 21.69 3.76 34.40
CA LEU A 34 21.53 4.14 32.98
C LEU A 34 21.77 2.95 32.05
N VAL A 35 21.03 1.86 32.27
CA VAL A 35 20.70 0.94 31.19
C VAL A 35 19.75 1.73 30.27
N PRO A 36 20.08 1.96 28.99
CA PRO A 36 19.11 2.55 28.09
C PRO A 36 17.91 1.61 28.07
N ALA A 37 16.72 2.12 28.41
CA ALA A 37 15.51 1.31 28.39
C ALA A 37 15.34 0.77 26.97
N THR A 38 15.57 -0.53 26.80
CA THR A 38 15.26 -1.23 25.55
C THR A 38 13.78 -1.03 25.34
N GLN A 39 13.43 -0.19 24.36
CA GLN A 39 12.04 -0.08 23.91
C GLN A 39 11.59 -1.50 23.59
N ALA A 40 10.61 -2.00 24.32
CA ALA A 40 10.00 -3.27 23.99
C ALA A 40 9.29 -3.05 22.65
N GLN A 41 9.92 -3.51 21.56
CA GLN A 41 9.31 -3.49 20.23
C GLN A 41 7.92 -4.09 20.36
N ALA A 42 6.90 -3.42 19.80
CA ALA A 42 5.59 -4.04 19.66
C ALA A 42 5.77 -5.40 18.97
N ALA A 43 5.23 -6.47 19.59
CA ALA A 43 5.37 -7.80 19.04
C ALA A 43 4.72 -7.84 17.64
N SER A 44 5.45 -8.37 16.65
CA SER A 44 4.96 -8.37 15.28
C SER A 44 3.63 -9.14 15.18
N VAL A 45 2.61 -8.49 14.63
CA VAL A 45 1.25 -9.02 14.59
C VAL A 45 0.96 -9.64 13.23
N THR A 46 0.42 -10.85 13.23
CA THR A 46 0.08 -11.61 12.02
C THR A 46 -1.33 -11.30 11.55
N PHE A 47 -1.45 -10.93 10.28
CA PHE A 47 -2.68 -10.76 9.52
C PHE A 47 -2.96 -12.04 8.72
N THR A 48 -4.22 -12.46 8.68
CA THR A 48 -4.72 -13.52 7.80
C THR A 48 -5.68 -12.90 6.78
N THR A 49 -5.39 -13.06 5.50
CA THR A 49 -6.08 -12.34 4.42
C THR A 49 -7.54 -12.79 4.28
N GLY A 50 -8.46 -11.85 4.48
CA GLY A 50 -9.91 -12.11 4.43
C GLY A 50 -10.51 -12.74 5.68
N ALA A 51 -9.74 -12.87 6.78
CA ALA A 51 -10.28 -13.28 8.07
C ALA A 51 -11.23 -12.19 8.64
N ASP A 52 -12.13 -12.60 9.53
CA ASP A 52 -12.92 -11.67 10.32
C ASP A 52 -12.03 -10.82 11.23
N ARG A 53 -12.39 -9.54 11.37
CA ARG A 53 -11.66 -8.56 12.18
C ARG A 53 -12.62 -7.85 13.11
N THR A 54 -12.28 -7.81 14.40
CA THR A 54 -13.16 -7.26 15.44
C THR A 54 -12.52 -6.13 16.23
N ASP A 55 -13.36 -5.38 16.94
CA ASP A 55 -12.96 -4.45 17.99
C ASP A 55 -12.57 -5.19 19.29
N GLN A 56 -12.24 -4.43 20.33
CA GLN A 56 -11.88 -4.93 21.66
C GLN A 56 -13.01 -5.67 22.40
N ASN A 57 -14.24 -5.62 21.89
CA ASN A 57 -15.44 -6.24 22.48
C ASN A 57 -15.91 -7.46 21.66
N GLY A 58 -15.31 -7.73 20.49
CA GLY A 58 -15.71 -8.80 19.56
C GLY A 58 -16.71 -8.36 18.48
N ASN A 59 -17.03 -7.06 18.34
CA ASN A 59 -17.88 -6.56 17.26
C ASN A 59 -17.09 -6.47 15.95
N ALA A 60 -17.69 -6.77 14.80
CA ALA A 60 -17.04 -6.64 13.49
C ALA A 60 -16.63 -5.18 13.18
N LEU A 61 -15.41 -4.97 12.65
CA LEU A 61 -14.89 -3.64 12.33
C LEU A 61 -15.57 -3.04 11.09
N GLN A 62 -16.38 -2.01 11.29
CA GLN A 62 -17.02 -1.23 10.23
C GLN A 62 -16.06 -0.18 9.63
N LEU A 63 -14.89 -0.63 9.18
CA LEU A 63 -13.85 0.19 8.53
C LEU A 63 -14.03 0.28 7.00
N HIS A 64 -15.27 0.14 6.53
CA HIS A 64 -15.64 0.12 5.12
C HIS A 64 -15.44 1.47 4.45
N GLY A 65 -14.89 1.45 3.23
CA GLY A 65 -14.52 2.67 2.51
C GLY A 65 -13.34 3.43 3.16
N LEU A 66 -12.53 2.72 3.96
CA LEU A 66 -11.50 3.20 4.89
C LEU A 66 -10.97 4.64 4.69
N GLY A 67 -11.21 5.47 5.70
CA GLY A 67 -10.38 6.62 6.02
C GLY A 67 -9.38 6.25 7.12
N ILE A 68 -8.15 6.78 7.08
CA ILE A 68 -7.17 6.51 8.14
C ILE A 68 -6.15 7.64 8.27
N ILE A 69 -5.81 8.00 9.52
CA ILE A 69 -4.72 8.93 9.87
C ILE A 69 -3.88 8.36 11.02
N LYS A 70 -2.67 8.91 11.23
CA LYS A 70 -1.83 8.64 12.41
C LYS A 70 -1.59 9.94 13.18
N VAL A 71 -1.73 9.90 14.50
CA VAL A 71 -1.43 11.02 15.41
C VAL A 71 -0.56 10.48 16.54
N GLY A 72 0.72 10.87 16.54
CA GLY A 72 1.74 10.23 17.39
C GLY A 72 1.92 8.75 17.01
N SER A 73 1.89 7.86 17.98
CA SER A 73 1.89 6.41 17.75
C SER A 73 0.53 5.87 17.29
N THR A 74 -0.57 6.55 17.59
CA THR A 74 -1.93 6.01 17.40
C THR A 74 -2.45 6.24 15.98
N TRP A 75 -2.88 5.15 15.34
CA TRP A 75 -3.71 5.15 14.14
C TRP A 75 -5.18 5.37 14.51
N TYR A 76 -5.87 6.18 13.71
CA TYR A 76 -7.32 6.41 13.80
C TYR A 76 -7.94 6.05 12.46
N GLY A 77 -8.81 5.02 12.47
CA GLY A 77 -9.50 4.50 11.31
C GLY A 77 -10.99 4.86 11.34
N TYR A 78 -11.54 5.17 10.17
CA TYR A 78 -12.92 5.59 9.96
C TYR A 78 -13.53 4.73 8.85
N GLY A 79 -14.79 4.37 9.00
CA GLY A 79 -15.53 3.67 7.96
C GLY A 79 -17.03 3.76 8.17
N GLU A 80 -17.76 3.36 7.14
CA GLU A 80 -19.22 3.38 7.11
C GLU A 80 -19.79 2.23 7.95
N ASP A 81 -20.70 2.53 8.88
CA ASP A 81 -21.48 1.46 9.53
C ASP A 81 -22.48 0.85 8.54
N LYS A 82 -22.15 -0.35 8.05
CA LYS A 82 -22.99 -1.18 7.18
C LYS A 82 -23.65 -2.33 7.94
N THR A 83 -23.67 -2.31 9.29
CA THR A 83 -24.33 -3.34 10.11
C THR A 83 -25.80 -3.51 9.68
N GLY A 84 -26.17 -4.73 9.27
CA GLY A 84 -27.53 -5.05 8.78
C GLY A 84 -27.86 -4.52 7.39
N ARG A 85 -26.90 -3.97 6.63
CA ARG A 85 -27.09 -3.43 5.28
C ARG A 85 -26.83 -4.44 4.18
N THR A 86 -27.42 -4.19 3.01
CA THR A 86 -27.33 -5.06 1.82
C THR A 86 -27.26 -4.18 0.57
N SER A 87 -27.00 -4.77 -0.60
CA SER A 87 -27.09 -4.03 -1.87
C SER A 87 -28.49 -3.51 -2.21
N ALA A 88 -29.53 -3.90 -1.44
CA ALA A 88 -30.90 -3.39 -1.56
C ALA A 88 -31.22 -2.23 -0.58
N ASP A 89 -30.43 -2.06 0.49
CA ASP A 89 -30.44 -0.87 1.34
C ASP A 89 -29.02 -0.57 1.84
N THR A 90 -28.39 0.40 1.20
CA THR A 90 -27.04 0.90 1.52
C THR A 90 -27.05 2.14 2.42
N SER A 91 -28.24 2.58 2.89
CA SER A 91 -28.42 3.91 3.47
C SER A 91 -27.60 4.15 4.74
N PHE A 92 -27.29 5.42 4.99
CA PHE A 92 -26.41 5.89 6.06
C PHE A 92 -26.90 5.58 7.49
N GLN A 93 -25.95 5.26 8.37
CA GLN A 93 -26.16 4.96 9.79
C GLN A 93 -25.28 5.85 10.67
N ASP A 94 -23.97 5.72 10.51
CA ASP A 94 -22.94 6.65 10.96
C ASP A 94 -21.61 6.38 10.23
N ILE A 95 -20.64 7.28 10.44
CA ILE A 95 -19.22 6.97 10.22
C ILE A 95 -18.63 6.64 11.60
N THR A 96 -18.08 5.44 11.74
CA THR A 96 -17.43 4.96 12.95
C THR A 96 -16.04 5.57 13.13
N CYS A 97 -15.50 5.52 14.36
CA CYS A 97 -14.08 5.69 14.63
C CYS A 97 -13.54 4.55 15.48
N TYR A 98 -12.37 4.05 15.09
CA TYR A 98 -11.57 3.10 15.86
C TYR A 98 -10.14 3.62 16.02
N SER A 99 -9.46 3.24 17.09
CA SER A 99 -8.03 3.55 17.32
C SER A 99 -7.19 2.28 17.48
N SER A 100 -5.97 2.28 16.97
CA SER A 100 -5.01 1.17 17.09
C SER A 100 -3.56 1.69 17.17
N THR A 101 -2.65 0.97 17.80
CA THR A 101 -1.20 1.24 17.72
C THR A 101 -0.50 0.36 16.68
N ASP A 102 -1.00 -0.87 16.46
CA ASP A 102 -0.36 -1.93 15.66
C ASP A 102 -1.06 -2.22 14.32
N LEU A 103 -2.15 -1.50 14.00
CA LEU A 103 -3.07 -1.72 12.86
C LEU A 103 -3.84 -3.05 12.88
N ALA A 104 -3.61 -3.90 13.86
CA ALA A 104 -4.21 -5.23 13.98
C ALA A 104 -5.36 -5.24 14.99
N ASN A 105 -5.08 -4.78 16.22
CA ASN A 105 -5.98 -4.68 17.36
C ASN A 105 -6.62 -3.30 17.42
N TRP A 106 -7.95 -3.22 17.40
CA TRP A 106 -8.69 -1.96 17.30
C TRP A 106 -9.60 -1.73 18.50
N THR A 107 -9.57 -0.52 19.04
CA THR A 107 -10.49 -0.04 20.08
C THR A 107 -11.55 0.85 19.43
N TYR A 108 -12.83 0.47 19.51
CA TYR A 108 -13.93 1.34 19.09
C TYR A 108 -14.01 2.58 20.00
N GLN A 109 -14.08 3.76 19.38
CA GLN A 109 -14.07 5.06 20.07
C GLN A 109 -15.43 5.77 20.02
N GLY A 110 -16.32 5.38 19.10
CA GLY A 110 -17.65 5.96 18.92
C GLY A 110 -17.96 6.31 17.47
N GLN A 111 -19.11 6.96 17.26
CA GLN A 111 -19.50 7.53 15.98
C GLN A 111 -18.73 8.83 15.75
N ALA A 112 -17.88 8.89 14.72
CA ALA A 112 -17.26 10.14 14.29
C ALA A 112 -18.30 11.10 13.72
N LEU A 113 -19.27 10.59 12.95
CA LEU A 113 -20.37 11.39 12.38
C LEU A 113 -21.68 10.59 12.36
N SER A 114 -22.64 10.96 13.19
CA SER A 114 -23.95 10.30 13.30
C SER A 114 -24.95 10.75 12.23
N ARG A 115 -25.90 9.87 11.84
CA ARG A 115 -27.08 10.25 11.05
C ARG A 115 -27.92 11.32 11.74
N GLN A 116 -28.40 12.28 10.95
CA GLN A 116 -29.28 13.37 11.38
C GLN A 116 -30.77 13.02 11.15
N ALA A 117 -31.67 13.88 11.61
CA ALA A 117 -33.11 13.69 11.41
C ALA A 117 -33.57 13.94 9.95
N SER A 118 -32.82 14.75 9.20
CA SER A 118 -33.11 15.15 7.82
C SER A 118 -31.85 15.71 7.15
N GLY A 119 -31.96 16.17 5.89
CA GLY A 119 -30.85 16.74 5.11
C GLY A 119 -29.92 15.68 4.52
N ASP A 120 -28.72 16.10 4.11
CA ASP A 120 -27.71 15.27 3.45
C ASP A 120 -27.36 13.99 4.24
N LEU A 121 -27.36 14.09 5.58
CA LEU A 121 -27.09 13.01 6.54
C LEU A 121 -28.37 12.39 7.13
N GLY A 122 -29.53 12.61 6.51
CA GLY A 122 -30.82 12.11 6.98
C GLY A 122 -31.06 10.60 6.74
N PRO A 123 -32.27 10.10 7.06
CA PRO A 123 -32.72 8.77 6.62
C PRO A 123 -32.73 8.65 5.08
N SER A 124 -32.50 7.44 4.57
CA SER A 124 -32.50 7.14 3.12
C SER A 124 -31.55 8.02 2.30
N ARG A 125 -30.35 8.25 2.84
CA ARG A 125 -29.23 8.97 2.20
C ARG A 125 -28.05 8.05 1.98
N ILE A 126 -27.25 8.34 0.95
CA ILE A 126 -25.99 7.68 0.66
C ILE A 126 -24.86 8.57 1.22
N VAL A 127 -24.00 7.98 2.05
CA VAL A 127 -22.84 8.65 2.65
C VAL A 127 -21.70 7.65 2.70
N GLU A 128 -20.63 7.86 1.93
CA GLU A 128 -19.67 6.80 1.61
C GLU A 128 -18.19 7.25 1.59
N ARG A 129 -17.30 6.26 1.66
CA ARG A 129 -15.83 6.38 1.57
C ARG A 129 -15.22 7.51 2.40
N PRO A 130 -15.51 7.61 3.72
CA PRO A 130 -14.99 8.68 4.55
C PRO A 130 -13.46 8.77 4.49
N LYS A 131 -12.93 9.98 4.49
CA LYS A 131 -11.48 10.27 4.53
C LYS A 131 -11.25 11.44 5.48
N VAL A 132 -10.18 11.40 6.27
CA VAL A 132 -9.81 12.47 7.21
C VAL A 132 -8.39 12.93 6.93
N ILE A 133 -8.15 14.23 7.06
CA ILE A 133 -6.83 14.87 7.06
C ILE A 133 -6.77 15.90 8.19
N TYR A 134 -5.57 16.30 8.62
CA TYR A 134 -5.39 17.30 9.68
C TYR A 134 -4.83 18.61 9.11
N ASN A 135 -5.55 19.71 9.28
CA ASN A 135 -5.08 21.03 8.95
C ASN A 135 -4.35 21.65 10.14
N ALA A 136 -3.03 21.75 10.06
CA ALA A 136 -2.21 22.33 11.12
C ALA A 136 -2.45 23.84 11.31
N SER A 137 -2.80 24.58 10.24
CA SER A 137 -3.01 26.04 10.30
C SER A 137 -4.31 26.42 11.03
N THR A 138 -5.35 25.60 10.91
CA THR A 138 -6.64 25.76 11.62
C THR A 138 -6.78 24.83 12.82
N SER A 139 -5.75 24.02 13.11
CA SER A 139 -5.73 22.98 14.16
C SER A 139 -6.96 22.04 14.14
N THR A 140 -7.47 21.75 12.94
CA THR A 140 -8.77 21.08 12.73
C THR A 140 -8.59 19.80 11.92
N TYR A 141 -9.24 18.71 12.37
CA TYR A 141 -9.43 17.50 11.58
C TYR A 141 -10.59 17.73 10.61
N VAL A 142 -10.35 17.56 9.31
CA VAL A 142 -11.33 17.77 8.25
C VAL A 142 -11.63 16.41 7.62
N MET A 143 -12.90 16.06 7.60
CA MET A 143 -13.43 14.83 7.01
C MET A 143 -14.17 15.16 5.72
N TYR A 144 -13.85 14.43 4.64
CA TYR A 144 -14.66 14.38 3.42
C TYR A 144 -15.37 13.03 3.33
N MET A 145 -16.55 13.03 2.71
CA MET A 145 -17.32 11.84 2.37
C MET A 145 -18.10 12.07 1.07
N HIS A 146 -18.39 11.00 0.33
CA HIS A 146 -19.39 11.02 -0.72
C HIS A 146 -20.77 11.32 -0.09
N ILE A 147 -21.60 12.13 -0.75
CA ILE A 147 -22.98 12.45 -0.37
C ILE A 147 -23.87 12.30 -1.59
N ASP A 148 -24.89 11.43 -1.51
CA ASP A 148 -25.85 11.23 -2.59
C ASP A 148 -27.27 10.85 -2.12
N SER A 149 -28.21 10.92 -3.07
CA SER A 149 -29.52 10.28 -2.99
C SER A 149 -29.42 8.79 -3.37
N THR A 150 -30.42 7.98 -3.02
CA THR A 150 -30.44 6.52 -3.28
C THR A 150 -30.41 6.12 -4.76
N ASN A 151 -30.51 7.08 -5.68
CA ASN A 151 -30.37 6.90 -7.13
C ASN A 151 -29.09 7.51 -7.73
N TYR A 152 -28.10 7.88 -6.90
CA TYR A 152 -26.77 8.36 -7.30
C TYR A 152 -26.76 9.57 -8.25
N ALA A 153 -27.72 10.49 -8.05
CA ALA A 153 -28.03 11.61 -8.93
C ALA A 153 -27.49 12.97 -8.45
N GLU A 154 -27.24 13.12 -7.15
CA GLU A 154 -26.66 14.32 -6.57
C GLU A 154 -25.13 14.36 -6.73
N ALA A 155 -24.43 13.24 -6.49
CA ALA A 155 -22.97 13.08 -6.63
C ALA A 155 -22.17 14.28 -6.09
N ARG A 156 -22.12 14.42 -4.76
CA ARG A 156 -21.51 15.56 -4.04
C ARG A 156 -20.42 15.09 -3.09
N VAL A 157 -19.50 15.99 -2.74
CA VAL A 157 -18.70 15.84 -1.51
C VAL A 157 -19.42 16.50 -0.34
N GLY A 158 -19.48 15.82 0.80
CA GLY A 158 -19.76 16.41 2.10
C GLY A 158 -18.47 16.78 2.81
N VAL A 159 -18.54 17.76 3.72
CA VAL A 159 -17.43 18.14 4.60
C VAL A 159 -17.89 18.17 6.05
N ALA A 160 -17.08 17.65 6.96
CA ALA A 160 -17.28 17.74 8.41
C ALA A 160 -15.97 18.07 9.14
N THR A 161 -16.03 18.69 10.32
CA THR A 161 -14.85 19.19 11.05
C THR A 161 -14.87 18.81 12.53
N SER A 162 -13.72 18.48 13.12
CA SER A 162 -13.56 18.36 14.57
C SER A 162 -12.20 18.82 15.09
N SER A 163 -12.10 19.04 16.41
CA SER A 163 -10.86 19.34 17.13
C SER A 163 -10.12 18.09 17.63
N THR A 164 -10.73 16.92 17.52
CA THR A 164 -10.17 15.62 17.95
C THR A 164 -10.17 14.61 16.79
N PRO A 165 -9.30 13.57 16.81
CA PRO A 165 -9.27 12.56 15.75
C PRO A 165 -10.60 11.85 15.55
N CYS A 166 -11.23 11.34 16.63
CA CYS A 166 -12.50 10.59 16.55
C CYS A 166 -13.76 11.44 16.68
N GLY A 167 -13.65 12.77 16.79
CA GLY A 167 -14.82 13.64 16.84
C GLY A 167 -15.47 13.77 18.23
N PRO A 168 -16.79 14.04 18.29
CA PRO A 168 -17.72 14.08 17.16
C PRO A 168 -17.38 15.16 16.13
N TYR A 169 -17.69 14.90 14.86
CA TYR A 169 -17.50 15.82 13.75
C TYR A 169 -18.77 16.66 13.53
N THR A 170 -18.58 17.97 13.37
CA THR A 170 -19.65 18.90 13.00
C THR A 170 -19.76 18.94 11.48
N TYR A 171 -20.88 18.47 10.93
CA TYR A 171 -21.15 18.56 9.49
C TYR A 171 -21.26 20.02 9.03
N ARG A 172 -20.69 20.32 7.85
CA ARG A 172 -20.62 21.66 7.27
C ARG A 172 -21.54 21.86 6.06
N GLY A 173 -22.07 20.77 5.50
CA GLY A 173 -22.81 20.75 4.23
C GLY A 173 -22.06 20.02 3.12
N SER A 174 -22.66 19.98 1.93
CA SER A 174 -22.10 19.34 0.74
C SER A 174 -22.14 20.22 -0.51
N PHE A 175 -21.24 19.97 -1.46
CA PHE A 175 -21.14 20.68 -2.74
C PHE A 175 -20.64 19.77 -3.87
N ARG A 176 -20.75 20.25 -5.11
CA ARG A 176 -20.13 19.64 -6.29
C ARG A 176 -18.76 20.28 -6.54
N PRO A 177 -17.64 19.54 -6.51
CA PRO A 177 -16.30 20.14 -6.58
C PRO A 177 -16.06 20.80 -7.95
N LEU A 178 -15.92 22.13 -7.93
CA LEU A 178 -15.89 23.00 -9.13
C LEU A 178 -17.11 22.81 -10.06
N GLY A 179 -18.26 22.45 -9.49
CA GLY A 179 -19.53 22.22 -10.21
C GLY A 179 -19.71 20.83 -10.83
N ASN A 180 -18.66 20.01 -10.87
CA ASN A 180 -18.65 18.68 -11.48
C ASN A 180 -19.20 17.60 -10.53
N LEU A 181 -19.40 16.38 -11.04
CA LEU A 181 -19.82 15.26 -10.19
C LEU A 181 -18.69 14.83 -9.24
N SER A 182 -19.08 14.23 -8.11
CA SER A 182 -18.18 13.51 -7.21
C SER A 182 -18.89 12.29 -6.65
N ARG A 183 -18.36 11.09 -6.90
CA ARG A 183 -18.78 9.87 -6.19
C ARG A 183 -17.67 9.36 -5.29
N ASP A 184 -17.11 8.22 -5.66
CA ASP A 184 -15.97 7.60 -5.00
C ASP A 184 -14.83 8.59 -4.81
N LEU A 185 -14.36 8.73 -3.56
CA LEU A 185 -13.35 9.71 -3.21
C LEU A 185 -12.22 9.19 -2.33
N GLY A 186 -11.12 9.92 -2.43
CA GLY A 186 -9.91 9.83 -1.63
C GLY A 186 -9.47 11.23 -1.19
N LEU A 187 -8.64 11.31 -0.17
CA LEU A 187 -7.90 12.53 0.16
C LEU A 187 -6.41 12.22 0.13
N PHE A 188 -5.62 13.20 -0.31
CA PHE A 188 -4.17 13.17 -0.26
C PHE A 188 -3.66 14.48 0.34
N GLN A 189 -2.76 14.40 1.32
CA GLN A 189 -2.08 15.55 1.90
C GLN A 189 -0.59 15.40 1.57
N ASP A 190 -0.04 16.35 0.83
CA ASP A 190 1.37 16.32 0.43
C ASP A 190 2.27 16.81 1.59
N THR A 191 3.54 16.43 1.51
CA THR A 191 4.70 16.77 2.33
C THR A 191 4.92 18.27 2.61
N ASP A 192 4.30 19.18 1.85
CA ASP A 192 4.31 20.63 2.09
C ASP A 192 3.10 21.13 2.91
N GLY A 193 2.12 20.26 3.17
CA GLY A 193 0.85 20.59 3.80
C GLY A 193 -0.27 20.99 2.82
N THR A 194 -0.05 20.94 1.50
CA THR A 194 -1.12 21.15 0.52
C THR A 194 -2.00 19.89 0.45
N ALA A 195 -3.31 20.06 0.54
CA ALA A 195 -4.28 18.97 0.49
C ALA A 195 -5.04 18.92 -0.84
N TYR A 196 -5.42 17.71 -1.24
CA TYR A 196 -6.06 17.39 -2.51
C TYR A 196 -7.20 16.39 -2.31
N LEU A 197 -8.32 16.66 -3.00
CA LEU A 197 -9.42 15.73 -3.20
C LEU A 197 -9.13 14.87 -4.44
N LEU A 198 -9.33 13.56 -4.30
CA LEU A 198 -9.39 12.59 -5.39
C LEU A 198 -10.87 12.23 -5.57
N SER A 199 -11.44 12.35 -6.77
CA SER A 199 -12.90 12.25 -6.98
C SER A 199 -13.27 11.61 -8.32
N GLU A 200 -14.12 10.58 -8.29
CA GLU A 200 -14.77 10.02 -9.48
C GLU A 200 -15.79 11.02 -10.04
N ASP A 201 -15.51 11.55 -11.24
CA ASP A 201 -16.48 12.28 -12.04
C ASP A 201 -16.82 11.47 -13.30
N ARG A 202 -17.98 10.82 -13.29
CA ARG A 202 -18.47 9.95 -14.37
C ARG A 202 -18.41 10.57 -15.77
N ASN A 203 -18.46 11.90 -15.86
CA ASN A 203 -18.45 12.61 -17.13
C ASN A 203 -17.03 12.84 -17.68
N ASN A 204 -16.00 12.89 -16.82
CA ASN A 204 -14.65 13.37 -17.18
C ASN A 204 -13.50 12.43 -16.77
N GLY A 205 -13.68 11.60 -15.74
CA GLY A 205 -12.68 10.69 -15.19
C GLY A 205 -12.37 10.95 -13.70
N LEU A 206 -11.26 10.38 -13.21
CA LEU A 206 -10.76 10.62 -11.87
C LEU A 206 -10.09 11.99 -11.79
N ARG A 207 -10.65 12.90 -11.00
CA ARG A 207 -10.16 14.27 -10.82
C ARG A 207 -9.24 14.36 -9.62
N ILE A 208 -8.14 15.11 -9.78
CA ILE A 208 -7.26 15.56 -8.70
C ILE A 208 -7.49 17.06 -8.54
N ASP A 209 -8.11 17.45 -7.43
CA ASP A 209 -8.53 18.81 -7.11
C ASP A 209 -7.80 19.31 -5.87
N LYS A 210 -7.14 20.47 -5.95
CA LYS A 210 -6.49 21.14 -4.81
C LYS A 210 -7.54 21.77 -3.89
N LEU A 211 -7.39 21.57 -2.58
CA LEU A 211 -8.26 22.17 -1.57
C LEU A 211 -7.85 23.61 -1.23
N SER A 212 -8.78 24.35 -0.65
CA SER A 212 -8.57 25.65 0.00
C SER A 212 -7.58 25.55 1.17
N ALA A 213 -7.03 26.68 1.64
CA ALA A 213 -6.04 26.70 2.73
C ALA A 213 -6.59 26.19 4.09
N ASP A 214 -7.90 26.27 4.31
CA ASP A 214 -8.59 25.71 5.48
C ASP A 214 -9.07 24.25 5.26
N TYR A 215 -8.86 23.71 4.05
CA TYR A 215 -9.37 22.44 3.51
C TYR A 215 -10.92 22.33 3.47
N LEU A 216 -11.68 23.41 3.59
CA LEU A 216 -13.15 23.35 3.65
C LEU A 216 -13.85 23.46 2.28
N SER A 217 -13.11 23.75 1.21
CA SER A 217 -13.61 23.79 -0.17
C SER A 217 -12.55 23.37 -1.18
N VAL A 218 -12.93 23.25 -2.46
CA VAL A 218 -11.98 23.06 -3.57
C VAL A 218 -11.60 24.42 -4.15
N ASP A 219 -10.30 24.62 -4.35
CA ASP A 219 -9.67 25.82 -4.88
C ASP A 219 -9.45 25.74 -6.40
N SER A 220 -8.84 24.65 -6.88
CA SER A 220 -8.45 24.53 -8.30
C SER A 220 -8.28 23.07 -8.75
N ALA A 221 -8.56 22.79 -10.03
CA ALA A 221 -8.30 21.48 -10.63
C ALA A 221 -6.80 21.35 -11.00
N VAL A 222 -6.22 20.17 -10.77
CA VAL A 222 -4.78 19.90 -10.96
C VAL A 222 -4.55 18.91 -12.10
N ALA A 223 -5.34 17.84 -12.16
CA ALA A 223 -5.30 16.85 -13.23
C ALA A 223 -6.64 16.10 -13.34
N VAL A 224 -6.86 15.46 -14.49
CA VAL A 224 -7.95 14.49 -14.72
C VAL A 224 -7.34 13.25 -15.38
N LEU A 225 -7.70 12.07 -14.87
CA LEU A 225 -7.09 10.78 -15.20
C LEU A 225 -8.15 9.76 -15.65
N GLY A 226 -7.79 8.85 -16.55
CA GLY A 226 -8.75 7.96 -17.20
C GLY A 226 -9.59 8.72 -18.24
N GLY A 227 -10.88 8.40 -18.32
CA GLY A 227 -11.85 9.08 -19.19
C GLY A 227 -13.28 8.96 -18.67
N SER A 228 -14.28 9.19 -19.53
CA SER A 228 -15.70 9.16 -19.14
C SER A 228 -16.28 7.75 -19.00
N GLY A 229 -17.31 7.58 -18.18
CA GLY A 229 -18.13 6.38 -18.13
C GLY A 229 -17.37 5.15 -17.62
N SER A 230 -17.38 4.06 -18.39
CA SER A 230 -16.61 2.84 -18.08
C SER A 230 -15.09 3.01 -18.21
N GLY A 231 -14.62 4.09 -18.82
CA GLY A 231 -13.21 4.49 -18.86
C GLY A 231 -12.75 5.35 -17.68
N SER A 232 -13.65 5.68 -16.75
CA SER A 232 -13.31 6.40 -15.51
C SER A 232 -12.48 5.52 -14.58
N VAL A 233 -12.04 6.07 -13.44
CA VAL A 233 -11.40 5.32 -12.35
C VAL A 233 -12.12 5.69 -11.06
N GLU A 234 -12.67 4.68 -10.39
CA GLU A 234 -13.36 4.85 -9.10
C GLU A 234 -12.46 4.37 -7.94
N ALA A 235 -12.98 4.35 -6.72
CA ALA A 235 -12.28 3.92 -5.51
C ALA A 235 -10.88 4.54 -5.24
N PRO A 236 -10.64 5.86 -5.41
CA PRO A 236 -9.29 6.38 -5.54
C PRO A 236 -8.50 6.52 -4.22
N ALA A 237 -7.21 6.17 -4.26
CA ALA A 237 -6.24 6.40 -3.19
C ALA A 237 -4.90 6.90 -3.74
N MET A 238 -4.06 7.55 -2.93
CA MET A 238 -2.75 8.08 -3.38
C MET A 238 -1.71 8.09 -2.26
N VAL A 239 -0.45 7.80 -2.61
CA VAL A 239 0.73 8.04 -1.77
C VAL A 239 1.86 8.71 -2.57
N LYS A 240 2.81 9.33 -1.86
CA LYS A 240 4.02 9.93 -2.43
C LYS A 240 5.25 9.27 -1.80
N ILE A 241 6.17 8.79 -2.63
CA ILE A 241 7.36 8.04 -2.19
C ILE A 241 8.56 8.58 -2.99
N ASN A 242 9.57 9.10 -2.29
CA ASN A 242 10.81 9.62 -2.89
C ASN A 242 10.60 10.63 -4.06
N GLY A 243 9.54 11.44 -3.98
CA GLY A 243 9.18 12.43 -5.02
C GLY A 243 8.31 11.90 -6.16
N MET A 244 8.05 10.59 -6.22
CA MET A 244 7.07 9.99 -7.14
C MET A 244 5.70 9.91 -6.45
N TYR A 245 4.65 10.32 -7.15
CA TYR A 245 3.25 10.12 -6.76
C TYR A 245 2.73 8.82 -7.38
N TYR A 246 1.92 8.09 -6.63
CA TYR A 246 1.27 6.85 -7.04
C TYR A 246 -0.22 6.98 -6.74
N VAL A 247 -1.05 6.95 -7.77
CA VAL A 247 -2.51 6.97 -7.65
C VAL A 247 -3.05 5.58 -7.98
N PHE A 248 -4.04 5.13 -7.21
CA PHE A 248 -4.66 3.81 -7.23
C PHE A 248 -6.17 3.97 -7.42
N GLY A 249 -6.84 2.97 -7.97
CA GLY A 249 -8.30 2.90 -8.03
C GLY A 249 -8.81 1.62 -8.71
N SER A 250 -10.11 1.53 -8.93
CA SER A 250 -10.75 0.39 -9.61
C SER A 250 -11.44 0.79 -10.91
N HIS A 251 -11.70 -0.19 -11.77
CA HIS A 251 -12.65 -0.03 -12.87
C HIS A 251 -14.09 0.04 -12.36
N LEU A 252 -14.98 0.58 -13.18
CA LEU A 252 -16.37 0.86 -12.82
C LEU A 252 -17.29 -0.31 -13.16
N THR A 253 -17.35 -1.27 -12.24
CA THR A 253 -18.18 -2.49 -12.35
C THR A 253 -19.21 -2.62 -11.22
N GLY A 254 -19.35 -1.58 -10.38
CA GLY A 254 -20.29 -1.58 -9.25
C GLY A 254 -19.91 -2.64 -8.22
N TRP A 255 -20.85 -3.49 -7.84
CA TRP A 255 -20.58 -4.60 -6.91
C TRP A 255 -19.76 -5.75 -7.51
N SER A 256 -19.60 -5.83 -8.83
CA SER A 256 -18.75 -6.85 -9.43
C SER A 256 -17.28 -6.50 -9.23
N LEU A 257 -16.50 -7.46 -8.74
CA LEU A 257 -15.06 -7.33 -8.51
C LEU A 257 -14.33 -7.09 -9.84
N ASN A 258 -13.20 -6.38 -9.81
CA ASN A 258 -12.35 -6.12 -10.97
C ASN A 258 -10.87 -6.03 -10.60
N ASP A 259 -9.99 -6.17 -11.58
CA ASP A 259 -8.57 -5.90 -11.43
C ASP A 259 -8.36 -4.39 -11.24
N ASN A 260 -7.85 -3.99 -10.07
CA ASN A 260 -7.60 -2.60 -9.72
C ASN A 260 -6.28 -2.15 -10.34
N ILE A 261 -6.15 -0.84 -10.52
CA ILE A 261 -5.13 -0.23 -11.36
C ILE A 261 -4.38 0.88 -10.60
N TYR A 262 -3.15 1.16 -11.04
CA TYR A 262 -2.36 2.29 -10.57
C TYR A 262 -1.68 3.06 -11.70
N ALA A 263 -1.38 4.33 -11.46
CA ALA A 263 -0.56 5.18 -12.32
C ALA A 263 0.44 6.01 -11.50
N THR A 264 1.49 6.52 -12.14
CA THR A 264 2.60 7.22 -11.48
C THR A 264 2.96 8.54 -12.17
N ALA A 265 3.44 9.52 -11.40
CA ALA A 265 3.95 10.80 -11.93
C ALA A 265 4.97 11.44 -10.96
N THR A 266 5.87 12.29 -11.47
CA THR A 266 6.76 13.12 -10.65
C THR A 266 6.17 14.49 -10.30
N SER A 267 4.94 14.78 -10.76
CA SER A 267 4.14 15.97 -10.42
C SER A 267 2.66 15.59 -10.44
N LEU A 268 1.85 16.16 -9.54
CA LEU A 268 0.40 15.96 -9.55
C LEU A 268 -0.26 16.44 -10.84
N SER A 269 0.32 17.46 -11.50
CA SER A 269 -0.10 17.93 -12.83
C SER A 269 0.24 16.98 -13.98
N GLY A 270 0.93 15.88 -13.69
CA GLY A 270 1.51 14.98 -14.69
C GLY A 270 2.78 15.53 -15.36
N PRO A 271 3.22 14.92 -16.48
CA PRO A 271 2.55 13.80 -17.16
C PRO A 271 2.46 12.56 -16.27
N TRP A 272 1.28 11.94 -16.25
CA TRP A 272 1.05 10.66 -15.58
C TRP A 272 1.35 9.51 -16.54
N SER A 273 1.80 8.38 -16.00
CA SER A 273 1.90 7.14 -16.76
C SER A 273 0.52 6.66 -17.22
N ALA A 274 0.48 5.79 -18.22
CA ALA A 274 -0.68 4.92 -18.40
C ALA A 274 -0.96 4.14 -17.10
N PHE A 275 -2.23 3.81 -16.88
CA PHE A 275 -2.63 2.89 -15.81
C PHE A 275 -2.13 1.47 -16.11
N ARG A 276 -1.87 0.72 -15.04
CA ARG A 276 -1.43 -0.69 -15.05
C ARG A 276 -2.13 -1.45 -13.94
N ASP A 277 -2.32 -2.76 -14.13
CA ASP A 277 -2.91 -3.63 -13.10
C ASP A 277 -2.03 -3.69 -11.84
N LEU A 278 -2.68 -3.68 -10.68
CA LEU A 278 -2.04 -3.66 -9.36
C LEU A 278 -1.55 -5.05 -8.91
N ALA A 279 -2.18 -6.10 -9.43
CA ALA A 279 -1.88 -7.52 -9.24
C ALA A 279 -2.09 -8.25 -10.58
N ALA A 280 -1.75 -9.54 -10.64
CA ALA A 280 -2.03 -10.37 -11.82
C ALA A 280 -3.50 -10.27 -12.31
N PRO A 281 -3.75 -10.04 -13.62
CA PRO A 281 -5.09 -10.00 -14.20
C PRO A 281 -5.94 -11.24 -13.89
N GLY A 282 -7.25 -11.05 -13.73
CA GLY A 282 -8.19 -12.09 -13.36
C GLY A 282 -8.14 -12.52 -11.89
N THR A 283 -7.24 -11.96 -11.07
CA THR A 283 -7.32 -12.10 -9.60
C THR A 283 -8.42 -11.23 -8.99
N HIS A 284 -8.90 -10.24 -9.74
CA HIS A 284 -9.86 -9.22 -9.33
C HIS A 284 -9.40 -8.51 -8.03
N THR A 285 -8.09 -8.20 -7.97
CA THR A 285 -7.40 -7.66 -6.78
C THR A 285 -7.58 -8.56 -5.55
N TYR A 286 -7.39 -9.86 -5.76
CA TYR A 286 -7.71 -10.93 -4.80
C TYR A 286 -9.15 -10.87 -4.27
N GLY A 287 -10.08 -10.50 -5.16
CA GLY A 287 -11.47 -10.23 -4.85
C GLY A 287 -11.63 -9.10 -3.83
N SER A 288 -11.18 -7.90 -4.18
CA SER A 288 -11.41 -6.68 -3.38
C SER A 288 -11.39 -5.42 -4.24
N GLN A 289 -11.82 -4.30 -3.66
CA GLN A 289 -11.76 -2.97 -4.27
C GLN A 289 -10.98 -2.03 -3.36
N THR A 290 -10.15 -1.16 -3.95
CA THR A 290 -9.35 -0.15 -3.23
C THR A 290 -10.22 0.68 -2.26
N ALA A 291 -9.68 1.00 -1.09
CA ALA A 291 -10.27 1.95 -0.16
C ALA A 291 -9.23 2.96 0.36
N ASN A 292 -7.99 2.52 0.62
CA ASN A 292 -6.87 3.37 1.00
C ASN A 292 -5.50 2.70 0.75
N VAL A 293 -4.40 3.44 0.95
CA VAL A 293 -3.04 2.89 1.05
C VAL A 293 -2.37 3.41 2.32
N ILE A 294 -2.20 2.52 3.31
CA ILE A 294 -1.69 2.87 4.64
C ILE A 294 -0.16 2.95 4.60
N THR A 295 0.42 4.08 5.02
CA THR A 295 1.88 4.30 5.04
C THR A 295 2.45 4.10 6.45
N VAL A 296 2.97 2.91 6.73
CA VAL A 296 3.51 2.52 8.04
C VAL A 296 5.01 2.78 8.09
N GLN A 297 5.39 4.02 8.38
CA GLN A 297 6.77 4.41 8.65
C GLN A 297 7.15 4.07 10.11
N GLY A 298 8.33 3.48 10.29
CA GLY A 298 8.90 3.15 11.61
C GLY A 298 10.42 3.27 11.64
N SER A 299 11.05 2.71 12.68
CA SER A 299 12.48 2.86 12.98
C SER A 299 13.43 2.22 11.96
N SER A 300 12.97 1.22 11.21
CA SER A 300 13.79 0.37 10.34
C SER A 300 13.38 0.42 8.86
N GLY A 301 12.23 1.03 8.53
CA GLY A 301 11.73 1.11 7.17
C GLY A 301 10.36 1.79 7.05
N THR A 302 9.75 1.62 5.88
CA THR A 302 8.36 2.03 5.64
C THR A 302 7.64 0.92 4.87
N THR A 303 6.52 0.46 5.41
CA THR A 303 5.64 -0.52 4.77
C THR A 303 4.42 0.21 4.22
N TYR A 304 4.11 -0.03 2.94
CA TYR A 304 2.88 0.45 2.32
C TYR A 304 1.89 -0.70 2.28
N ILE A 305 0.67 -0.50 2.80
CA ILE A 305 -0.36 -1.54 2.87
C ILE A 305 -1.51 -1.12 1.96
N TYR A 306 -1.79 -1.90 0.92
CA TYR A 306 -3.07 -1.82 0.22
C TYR A 306 -4.19 -2.18 1.20
N ALA A 307 -5.17 -1.31 1.34
CA ALA A 307 -6.37 -1.56 2.12
C ALA A 307 -7.59 -1.48 1.19
N GLY A 308 -8.27 -2.61 1.01
CA GLY A 308 -9.49 -2.69 0.21
C GLY A 308 -10.63 -3.43 0.90
N ASP A 309 -11.83 -3.25 0.39
CA ASP A 309 -13.05 -3.93 0.82
C ASP A 309 -13.40 -5.08 -0.13
N ARG A 310 -13.71 -6.25 0.42
CA ARG A 310 -14.43 -7.33 -0.27
C ARG A 310 -15.91 -7.23 0.09
N TRP A 311 -16.65 -6.48 -0.72
CA TRP A 311 -18.08 -6.25 -0.53
C TRP A 311 -18.89 -7.56 -0.58
N ASP A 312 -19.63 -7.85 0.49
CA ASP A 312 -20.68 -8.86 0.50
C ASP A 312 -22.03 -8.16 0.27
N THR A 313 -22.57 -8.26 -0.95
CA THR A 313 -23.84 -7.64 -1.33
C THR A 313 -25.04 -8.16 -0.52
N SER A 314 -24.94 -9.35 0.09
CA SER A 314 -25.98 -9.93 0.93
C SER A 314 -25.90 -9.48 2.41
N ASN A 315 -24.73 -9.01 2.85
CA ASN A 315 -24.49 -8.52 4.21
C ASN A 315 -23.27 -7.57 4.24
N LEU A 316 -23.50 -6.29 3.90
CA LEU A 316 -22.41 -5.33 3.67
C LEU A 316 -21.56 -5.10 4.94
N GLY A 317 -22.15 -5.15 6.14
CA GLY A 317 -21.42 -5.06 7.41
C GLY A 317 -20.57 -6.28 7.77
N ALA A 318 -20.64 -7.36 6.98
CA ALA A 318 -19.77 -8.53 7.07
C ALA A 318 -18.72 -8.58 5.94
N SER A 319 -18.64 -7.55 5.09
CA SER A 319 -17.61 -7.41 4.04
C SER A 319 -16.21 -7.52 4.62
N LYS A 320 -15.28 -8.19 3.92
CA LYS A 320 -13.94 -8.48 4.47
C LYS A 320 -12.95 -7.38 4.13
N LEU A 321 -12.21 -6.91 5.14
CA LEU A 321 -11.10 -5.97 4.99
C LEU A 321 -9.88 -6.72 4.44
N ILE A 322 -9.55 -6.51 3.18
CA ILE A 322 -8.42 -7.15 2.48
C ILE A 322 -7.22 -6.22 2.57
N TRP A 323 -6.37 -6.44 3.58
CA TRP A 323 -5.17 -5.65 3.85
C TRP A 323 -3.92 -6.48 3.52
N LEU A 324 -3.09 -5.96 2.61
CA LEU A 324 -1.95 -6.67 2.03
C LEU A 324 -0.77 -5.70 1.80
N PRO A 325 0.49 -6.09 2.09
CA PRO A 325 1.65 -5.24 1.86
C PRO A 325 2.00 -5.12 0.38
N LEU A 326 2.29 -3.90 -0.05
CA LEU A 326 2.70 -3.56 -1.42
C LEU A 326 4.21 -3.67 -1.60
N THR A 327 4.62 -4.31 -2.69
CA THR A 327 5.96 -4.21 -3.25
C THR A 327 6.00 -2.94 -4.12
N ILE A 328 6.77 -1.92 -3.73
CA ILE A 328 6.97 -0.70 -4.54
C ILE A 328 8.47 -0.52 -4.81
N ARG A 329 8.85 -0.47 -6.10
CA ARG A 329 10.25 -0.35 -6.55
C ARG A 329 10.33 0.50 -7.83
N GLY A 330 10.80 1.74 -7.69
CA GLY A 330 10.76 2.70 -8.80
C GLY A 330 9.31 3.02 -9.18
N THR A 331 9.00 3.01 -10.48
CA THR A 331 7.62 3.18 -10.98
C THR A 331 6.75 1.92 -10.82
N THR A 332 7.34 0.75 -10.54
CA THR A 332 6.60 -0.50 -10.43
C THR A 332 5.99 -0.64 -9.04
N VAL A 333 4.66 -0.70 -8.98
CA VAL A 333 3.89 -1.18 -7.83
C VAL A 333 3.40 -2.59 -8.13
N ASN A 334 3.30 -3.41 -7.09
CA ASN A 334 2.89 -4.79 -7.17
C ASN A 334 2.27 -5.24 -5.84
N LEU A 335 1.11 -5.91 -5.93
CA LEU A 335 0.38 -6.47 -4.79
C LEU A 335 0.48 -7.99 -4.81
N GLY A 336 1.32 -8.56 -3.95
CA GLY A 336 1.46 -10.02 -3.82
C GLY A 336 0.34 -10.66 -2.98
N GLN A 337 -0.01 -11.91 -3.29
CA GLN A 337 -0.99 -12.69 -2.53
C GLN A 337 -0.36 -13.34 -1.30
N TYR A 338 -0.58 -12.77 -0.11
CA TYR A 338 -0.07 -13.33 1.16
C TYR A 338 -1.24 -13.84 2.02
N PRO A 339 -1.57 -15.15 2.01
CA PRO A 339 -2.64 -15.70 2.86
C PRO A 339 -2.41 -15.41 4.35
N THR A 340 -1.14 -15.42 4.77
CA THR A 340 -0.67 -14.87 6.04
C THR A 340 0.56 -13.99 5.84
N TRP A 341 0.63 -12.88 6.59
CA TRP A 341 1.78 -11.98 6.66
C TRP A 341 1.82 -11.30 8.04
N SER A 342 2.98 -10.81 8.46
CA SER A 342 3.15 -10.16 9.77
C SER A 342 3.72 -8.76 9.63
N LEU A 343 3.28 -7.83 10.49
CA LEU A 343 3.71 -6.44 10.54
C LEU A 343 4.42 -6.15 11.86
N ASP A 344 5.56 -5.46 11.84
CA ASP A 344 6.09 -4.69 12.98
C ASP A 344 5.83 -3.21 12.68
N ALA A 345 4.86 -2.63 13.39
CA ALA A 345 4.40 -1.25 13.16
C ALA A 345 5.36 -0.19 13.73
N ASP A 346 6.21 -0.54 14.70
CA ASP A 346 7.22 0.34 15.29
C ASP A 346 8.51 0.33 14.45
N ALA A 347 8.86 -0.81 13.85
CA ALA A 347 9.94 -0.93 12.87
C ALA A 347 9.53 -0.40 11.48
N GLY A 348 8.24 -0.44 11.14
CA GLY A 348 7.74 -0.10 9.80
C GLY A 348 8.05 -1.18 8.76
N THR A 349 8.15 -2.44 9.19
CA THR A 349 8.61 -3.58 8.39
C THR A 349 7.62 -4.74 8.42
N TRP A 350 7.59 -5.56 7.38
CA TRP A 350 6.69 -6.71 7.28
C TRP A 350 7.39 -7.97 6.78
N THR A 351 6.79 -9.13 7.03
CA THR A 351 7.26 -10.44 6.54
C THR A 351 6.12 -11.27 5.95
N ALA A 352 6.33 -11.92 4.82
CA ALA A 352 5.41 -12.92 4.29
C ALA A 352 5.44 -14.18 5.17
N GLY A 353 4.27 -14.65 5.63
CA GLY A 353 4.12 -15.92 6.35
C GLY A 353 3.79 -17.09 5.43
N SER A 354 3.15 -16.81 4.28
CA SER A 354 2.81 -17.78 3.24
C SER A 354 2.56 -17.08 1.89
N GLY A 355 2.23 -17.83 0.84
CA GLY A 355 1.86 -17.30 -0.49
C GLY A 355 3.02 -16.98 -1.42
N ILE A 356 4.26 -17.25 -1.00
CA ILE A 356 5.48 -17.00 -1.78
C ILE A 356 6.10 -18.32 -2.32
N PRO A 357 6.71 -18.30 -3.53
CA PRO A 357 7.51 -19.41 -4.03
C PRO A 357 8.64 -19.84 -3.09
N SER A 358 8.95 -21.13 -3.06
CA SER A 358 10.16 -21.64 -2.40
C SER A 358 11.42 -21.22 -3.17
N GLU A 359 12.47 -20.85 -2.45
CA GLU A 359 13.81 -20.70 -3.06
C GLU A 359 14.39 -22.09 -3.39
N GLY A 360 15.16 -22.18 -4.47
CA GLY A 360 15.69 -23.46 -4.96
C GLY A 360 15.82 -23.51 -6.48
N VAL A 361 16.04 -24.70 -7.03
CA VAL A 361 16.02 -24.94 -8.47
C VAL A 361 14.61 -25.32 -8.91
N HIS A 362 14.09 -24.61 -9.91
CA HIS A 362 12.78 -24.84 -10.51
C HIS A 362 12.89 -24.93 -12.03
N THR A 363 11.92 -25.60 -12.65
CA THR A 363 11.54 -25.39 -14.05
C THR A 363 10.35 -24.45 -14.10
N LEU A 364 10.30 -23.57 -15.12
CA LEU A 364 9.17 -22.68 -15.37
C LEU A 364 8.44 -23.17 -16.61
N LYS A 365 7.23 -23.71 -16.44
CA LYS A 365 6.38 -24.23 -17.51
C LYS A 365 5.30 -23.23 -17.88
N ASN A 366 5.27 -22.78 -19.13
CA ASN A 366 4.22 -21.89 -19.63
C ASN A 366 2.85 -22.59 -19.61
N LEU A 367 1.82 -21.92 -19.10
CA LEU A 367 0.49 -22.51 -18.94
C LEU A 367 -0.20 -22.75 -20.30
N GLY A 368 -0.06 -21.82 -21.26
CA GLY A 368 -0.68 -21.89 -22.58
C GLY A 368 -0.03 -22.90 -23.53
N SER A 369 1.31 -22.96 -23.59
CA SER A 369 2.03 -23.87 -24.51
C SER A 369 2.43 -25.20 -23.89
N SER A 370 2.42 -25.31 -22.56
CA SER A 370 3.03 -26.40 -21.79
C SER A 370 4.54 -26.63 -22.00
N MET A 371 5.26 -25.68 -22.62
CA MET A 371 6.72 -25.72 -22.81
C MET A 371 7.46 -25.05 -21.64
N LEU A 372 8.77 -25.34 -21.49
CA LEU A 372 9.62 -24.77 -20.44
C LEU A 372 10.38 -23.53 -20.93
N MET A 373 10.64 -22.58 -20.02
CA MET A 373 11.54 -21.44 -20.23
C MET A 373 13.00 -21.92 -20.35
N ASP A 374 13.61 -21.70 -21.51
CA ASP A 374 14.85 -22.33 -21.95
C ASP A 374 15.84 -21.30 -22.50
N VAL A 375 17.12 -21.40 -22.11
CA VAL A 375 18.23 -20.63 -22.71
C VAL A 375 18.61 -21.23 -24.07
N SER A 376 18.38 -20.49 -25.16
CA SER A 376 18.54 -20.95 -26.54
C SER A 376 19.84 -21.73 -26.82
N SER A 377 19.69 -22.89 -27.47
CA SER A 377 20.73 -23.91 -27.73
C SER A 377 21.49 -24.38 -26.47
N GLY A 378 20.98 -24.11 -25.28
CA GLY A 378 21.67 -24.30 -24.02
C GLY A 378 22.98 -23.53 -23.91
N SER A 379 23.06 -22.34 -24.50
CA SER A 379 24.26 -21.49 -24.49
C SER A 379 24.62 -21.00 -23.08
N THR A 380 25.92 -20.78 -22.83
CA THR A 380 26.44 -20.18 -21.58
C THR A 380 26.92 -18.74 -21.75
N ALA A 381 26.75 -18.14 -22.94
CA ALA A 381 27.18 -16.78 -23.22
C ALA A 381 26.19 -15.71 -22.70
N ASN A 382 26.73 -14.56 -22.29
CA ASN A 382 25.95 -13.32 -22.12
C ASN A 382 25.21 -12.98 -23.42
N GLY A 383 23.96 -12.53 -23.31
CA GLY A 383 23.13 -12.15 -24.46
C GLY A 383 22.46 -13.32 -25.18
N ALA A 384 22.72 -14.57 -24.77
CA ALA A 384 21.97 -15.71 -25.27
C ALA A 384 20.48 -15.56 -24.94
N LYS A 385 19.62 -15.75 -25.95
CA LYS A 385 18.20 -15.46 -25.88
C LYS A 385 17.40 -16.51 -25.12
N ILE A 386 16.34 -16.06 -24.47
CA ILE A 386 15.37 -16.94 -23.81
C ILE A 386 14.21 -17.22 -24.77
N LEU A 387 13.79 -18.48 -24.79
CA LEU A 387 12.71 -19.00 -25.62
C LEU A 387 11.95 -20.08 -24.85
N GLN A 388 10.84 -20.56 -25.41
CA GLN A 388 10.17 -21.76 -24.90
C GLN A 388 10.57 -23.02 -25.66
N TRP A 389 10.71 -24.15 -24.95
CA TRP A 389 11.07 -25.43 -25.57
C TRP A 389 10.37 -26.61 -24.86
N PRO A 390 10.03 -27.71 -25.55
CA PRO A 390 9.55 -28.93 -24.91
C PRO A 390 10.50 -29.42 -23.82
N SER A 391 9.96 -30.00 -22.75
CA SER A 391 10.77 -30.50 -21.63
C SER A 391 11.76 -31.58 -22.10
N ALA A 392 13.04 -31.29 -21.90
CA ALA A 392 14.18 -32.13 -22.28
C ALA A 392 15.01 -32.56 -21.07
N GLY A 393 14.63 -32.17 -19.85
CA GLY A 393 15.35 -32.46 -18.60
C GLY A 393 16.72 -31.76 -18.46
N SER A 394 17.05 -30.86 -19.40
CA SER A 394 18.38 -30.23 -19.49
C SER A 394 18.53 -29.02 -18.56
N THR A 395 19.75 -28.75 -18.10
CA THR A 395 20.02 -27.67 -17.11
C THR A 395 19.82 -26.25 -17.66
N ASN A 396 19.65 -26.06 -18.96
CA ASN A 396 19.24 -24.78 -19.57
C ASN A 396 17.73 -24.49 -19.43
N GLN A 397 16.94 -25.46 -18.99
CA GLN A 397 15.52 -25.32 -18.63
C GLN A 397 15.30 -25.14 -17.11
N GLN A 398 16.39 -25.13 -16.34
CA GLN A 398 16.39 -25.09 -14.88
C GLN A 398 16.92 -23.73 -14.39
N TRP A 399 16.23 -23.16 -13.42
CA TRP A 399 16.48 -21.82 -12.90
C TRP A 399 16.56 -21.87 -11.37
N THR A 400 17.69 -21.43 -10.81
CA THR A 400 17.79 -21.12 -9.39
C THR A 400 17.03 -19.83 -9.10
N LEU A 401 15.96 -19.96 -8.31
CA LEU A 401 15.15 -18.86 -7.79
C LEU A 401 15.71 -18.43 -6.43
N THR A 402 16.06 -17.14 -6.29
CA THR A 402 16.62 -16.57 -5.05
C THR A 402 15.91 -15.27 -4.70
N ARG A 403 15.48 -15.13 -3.45
CA ARG A 403 14.59 -14.06 -2.97
C ARG A 403 15.36 -12.77 -2.71
N VAL A 404 14.73 -11.64 -3.06
CA VAL A 404 15.25 -10.29 -2.81
C VAL A 404 14.52 -9.64 -1.64
N ALA A 405 13.18 -9.59 -1.69
CA ALA A 405 12.29 -9.11 -0.62
C ALA A 405 10.83 -9.39 -1.02
N GLY A 406 9.92 -9.61 -0.07
CA GLY A 406 8.49 -9.81 -0.38
C GLY A 406 8.27 -11.01 -1.33
N ASN A 407 7.58 -10.78 -2.45
CA ASN A 407 7.44 -11.69 -3.59
C ASN A 407 8.44 -11.42 -4.74
N VAL A 408 9.50 -10.64 -4.51
CA VAL A 408 10.52 -10.30 -5.52
C VAL A 408 11.69 -11.27 -5.46
N TYR A 409 12.08 -11.80 -6.63
CA TYR A 409 13.16 -12.78 -6.81
C TYR A 409 14.10 -12.42 -7.97
N THR A 410 15.27 -13.04 -7.98
CA THR A 410 16.13 -13.19 -9.16
C THR A 410 16.06 -14.63 -9.66
N LEU A 411 16.11 -14.82 -10.98
CA LEU A 411 16.19 -16.15 -11.60
C LEU A 411 17.56 -16.29 -12.27
N LYS A 412 18.27 -17.38 -11.96
CA LYS A 412 19.63 -17.65 -12.45
C LYS A 412 19.67 -19.03 -13.13
N SER A 413 20.07 -19.11 -14.39
CA SER A 413 20.12 -20.39 -15.12
C SER A 413 21.15 -21.32 -14.48
N VAL A 414 20.75 -22.57 -14.22
CA VAL A 414 21.59 -23.59 -13.59
C VAL A 414 22.78 -23.97 -14.49
N LYS A 415 22.61 -23.92 -15.81
CA LYS A 415 23.67 -24.28 -16.76
C LYS A 415 24.78 -23.24 -16.90
N SER A 416 24.42 -21.96 -16.91
CA SER A 416 25.36 -20.86 -17.21
C SER A 416 25.81 -20.07 -15.98
N GLY A 417 25.02 -20.10 -14.90
CA GLY A 417 25.19 -19.21 -13.76
C GLY A 417 24.86 -17.74 -14.05
N LEU A 418 24.23 -17.44 -15.18
CA LEU A 418 23.79 -16.10 -15.59
C LEU A 418 22.33 -15.86 -15.20
N CYS A 419 21.97 -14.60 -14.95
CA CYS A 419 20.63 -14.18 -14.53
C CYS A 419 19.72 -13.92 -15.72
N LEU A 420 18.42 -14.20 -15.56
CA LEU A 420 17.35 -13.77 -16.45
C LEU A 420 17.31 -12.23 -16.47
N ASP A 421 17.38 -11.65 -17.67
CA ASP A 421 17.71 -10.23 -17.87
C ASP A 421 16.86 -9.61 -18.99
N VAL A 422 16.26 -8.44 -18.72
CA VAL A 422 15.71 -7.58 -19.78
C VAL A 422 16.87 -6.80 -20.43
N PRO A 423 17.12 -6.99 -21.75
CA PRO A 423 18.22 -6.32 -22.45
C PRO A 423 18.20 -4.80 -22.25
N SER A 424 19.36 -4.26 -21.86
CA SER A 424 19.60 -2.83 -21.68
C SER A 424 18.60 -2.10 -20.75
N LYS A 425 17.91 -2.84 -19.86
CA LYS A 425 16.85 -2.32 -18.97
C LYS A 425 15.64 -1.74 -19.72
N SER A 426 15.34 -2.23 -20.92
CA SER A 426 14.25 -1.70 -21.75
C SER A 426 12.88 -1.79 -21.07
N THR A 427 12.10 -0.71 -21.13
CA THR A 427 10.71 -0.65 -20.64
C THR A 427 9.69 -0.86 -21.76
N THR A 428 10.11 -1.43 -22.90
CA THR A 428 9.27 -1.64 -24.09
C THR A 428 8.79 -3.10 -24.17
N ALA A 429 7.52 -3.30 -24.55
CA ALA A 429 6.96 -4.62 -24.82
C ALA A 429 7.50 -5.24 -26.13
N GLY A 430 7.39 -6.55 -26.29
CA GLY A 430 7.98 -7.32 -27.40
C GLY A 430 9.51 -7.48 -27.34
N VAL A 431 10.14 -7.08 -26.23
CA VAL A 431 11.59 -7.20 -26.05
C VAL A 431 11.92 -8.59 -25.50
N GLN A 432 12.43 -9.46 -26.38
CA GLN A 432 12.88 -10.80 -26.00
C GLN A 432 14.01 -10.77 -24.97
N LEU A 433 13.79 -11.48 -23.86
CA LEU A 433 14.73 -11.63 -22.75
C LEU A 433 16.02 -12.33 -23.16
N GLN A 434 17.04 -12.16 -22.33
CA GLN A 434 18.34 -12.82 -22.45
C GLN A 434 18.77 -13.37 -21.09
N GLN A 435 19.85 -14.17 -21.08
CA GLN A 435 20.67 -14.31 -19.88
C GLN A 435 21.81 -13.28 -19.89
N TRP A 436 22.15 -12.73 -18.73
CA TRP A 436 23.27 -11.81 -18.56
C TRP A 436 23.97 -11.99 -17.22
N THR A 437 25.17 -11.44 -17.09
CA THR A 437 25.91 -11.42 -15.81
C THR A 437 25.05 -10.79 -14.72
N CYS A 438 24.84 -11.54 -13.64
CA CYS A 438 24.07 -11.11 -12.49
C CYS A 438 24.67 -9.83 -11.88
N ASN A 439 23.90 -8.75 -11.88
CA ASN A 439 24.35 -7.42 -11.43
C ASN A 439 23.39 -6.77 -10.40
N GLY A 440 22.30 -7.45 -10.03
CA GLY A 440 21.34 -6.97 -9.05
C GLY A 440 20.42 -5.85 -9.54
N GLY A 441 20.52 -5.42 -10.80
CA GLY A 441 19.65 -4.43 -11.40
C GLY A 441 18.18 -4.84 -11.39
N THR A 442 17.27 -3.85 -11.39
CA THR A 442 15.82 -4.07 -11.46
C THR A 442 15.35 -4.79 -12.73
N ASN A 443 16.17 -4.80 -13.78
CA ASN A 443 15.94 -5.56 -15.01
C ASN A 443 16.29 -7.06 -14.90
N GLN A 444 16.74 -7.52 -13.72
CA GLN A 444 16.98 -8.92 -13.36
C GLN A 444 16.16 -9.36 -12.13
N GLN A 445 15.26 -8.49 -11.65
CA GLN A 445 14.38 -8.72 -10.52
C GLN A 445 12.93 -8.85 -11.01
N TRP A 446 12.21 -9.80 -10.44
CA TRP A 446 10.89 -10.22 -10.88
C TRP A 446 9.98 -10.32 -9.66
N ALA A 447 8.85 -9.60 -9.64
CA ALA A 447 7.76 -9.94 -8.73
C ALA A 447 7.04 -11.17 -9.27
N LEU A 448 6.80 -12.16 -8.41
CA LEU A 448 6.09 -13.38 -8.77
C LEU A 448 4.68 -13.30 -8.16
N ASP A 449 3.69 -13.11 -9.03
CA ASP A 449 2.30 -12.91 -8.63
C ASP A 449 1.51 -14.21 -8.78
N LEU A 450 0.99 -14.71 -7.66
CA LEU A 450 0.16 -15.91 -7.64
C LEU A 450 -1.13 -15.66 -8.42
N THR A 451 -1.42 -16.57 -9.35
CA THR A 451 -2.61 -16.52 -10.21
C THR A 451 -3.71 -17.45 -9.70
N GLY A 452 -4.96 -17.01 -9.77
CA GLY A 452 -6.13 -17.81 -9.38
C GLY A 452 -6.33 -17.87 -7.86
N SER A 453 -6.19 -19.08 -7.29
CA SER A 453 -6.55 -19.34 -5.88
C SER A 453 -5.36 -19.17 -4.93
N TYR A 454 -5.66 -18.95 -3.64
CA TYR A 454 -4.71 -18.70 -2.53
C TYR A 454 -3.66 -19.81 -2.29
N THR A 455 -3.77 -20.94 -2.99
CA THR A 455 -2.80 -22.03 -3.00
C THR A 455 -2.56 -22.48 -4.43
N GLY A 456 -1.35 -22.30 -4.95
CA GLY A 456 -0.99 -22.71 -6.31
C GLY A 456 0.51 -22.55 -6.59
N SER A 457 0.92 -23.04 -7.76
CA SER A 457 2.28 -22.91 -8.29
C SER A 457 2.35 -22.12 -9.60
N ASN A 458 1.25 -21.49 -10.00
CA ASN A 458 1.13 -20.70 -11.23
C ASN A 458 1.36 -19.22 -10.93
N TYR A 459 2.45 -18.66 -11.43
CA TYR A 459 2.82 -17.26 -11.20
C TYR A 459 2.99 -16.49 -12.52
N MET A 460 2.57 -15.24 -12.54
CA MET A 460 3.01 -14.26 -13.54
C MET A 460 4.28 -13.57 -13.04
N LEU A 461 5.26 -13.36 -13.92
CA LEU A 461 6.51 -12.70 -13.59
C LEU A 461 6.46 -11.24 -14.06
N VAL A 462 6.37 -10.30 -13.14
CA VAL A 462 6.37 -8.85 -13.44
C VAL A 462 7.79 -8.30 -13.30
N GLY A 463 8.35 -7.77 -14.38
CA GLY A 463 9.70 -7.20 -14.42
C GLY A 463 9.79 -5.92 -13.60
N ILE A 464 10.55 -5.92 -12.50
CA ILE A 464 10.60 -4.78 -11.56
C ILE A 464 11.09 -3.49 -12.24
N GLY A 465 11.99 -3.60 -13.22
CA GLY A 465 12.51 -2.45 -13.97
C GLY A 465 11.56 -1.85 -15.02
N SER A 466 10.52 -2.56 -15.43
CA SER A 466 9.65 -2.18 -16.56
C SER A 466 8.16 -2.15 -16.24
N GLY A 467 7.73 -2.86 -15.20
CA GLY A 467 6.32 -3.10 -14.85
C GLY A 467 5.58 -3.90 -15.91
N LEU A 468 6.28 -4.73 -16.69
CA LEU A 468 5.74 -5.55 -17.78
C LEU A 468 5.79 -7.03 -17.39
N ASN A 469 4.86 -7.82 -17.90
CA ASN A 469 4.76 -9.26 -17.62
C ASN A 469 5.71 -10.03 -18.54
N ILE A 470 6.12 -11.23 -18.15
CA ILE A 470 6.94 -12.12 -18.98
C ILE A 470 6.12 -13.28 -19.51
N GLY A 471 6.09 -13.44 -20.83
CA GLY A 471 5.31 -14.48 -21.48
C GLY A 471 5.93 -14.97 -22.78
N VAL A 472 5.09 -15.29 -23.77
CA VAL A 472 5.46 -15.88 -25.09
C VAL A 472 4.60 -15.34 -26.24
N ALA A 473 3.97 -14.17 -26.07
CA ALA A 473 3.11 -13.50 -27.05
C ALA A 473 1.99 -14.40 -27.62
N GLY A 474 1.33 -15.17 -26.77
CA GLY A 474 0.30 -16.14 -27.15
C GLY A 474 0.80 -17.37 -27.93
N SER A 475 2.11 -17.50 -28.19
CA SER A 475 2.64 -18.54 -29.06
C SER A 475 2.71 -19.92 -28.39
N THR A 476 2.28 -20.95 -29.12
CA THR A 476 2.48 -22.37 -28.75
C THR A 476 3.64 -23.03 -29.51
N THR A 477 4.42 -22.25 -30.27
CA THR A 477 5.48 -22.79 -31.14
C THR A 477 6.80 -23.00 -30.37
N GLN A 478 7.42 -24.16 -30.61
CA GLN A 478 8.76 -24.49 -30.12
C GLN A 478 9.79 -23.48 -30.62
N GLY A 479 10.59 -22.91 -29.71
CA GLY A 479 11.57 -21.88 -30.03
C GLY A 479 11.01 -20.46 -30.13
N ALA A 480 9.71 -20.25 -29.86
CA ALA A 480 9.14 -18.90 -29.74
C ALA A 480 9.84 -18.12 -28.60
N ALA A 481 9.95 -16.80 -28.79
CA ALA A 481 10.58 -15.90 -27.84
C ALA A 481 9.90 -15.93 -26.46
N VAL A 482 10.68 -15.70 -25.41
CA VAL A 482 10.18 -15.25 -24.11
C VAL A 482 10.49 -13.77 -24.00
N ASP A 483 9.47 -12.93 -23.90
CA ASP A 483 9.56 -11.47 -24.01
C ASP A 483 8.69 -10.73 -22.98
N GLN A 484 8.79 -9.39 -23.00
CA GLN A 484 7.97 -8.52 -22.16
C GLN A 484 6.61 -8.25 -22.81
N GLU A 485 5.52 -8.68 -22.18
CA GLU A 485 4.14 -8.45 -22.61
C GLU A 485 3.51 -7.28 -21.81
N LEU A 486 2.48 -6.63 -22.38
CA LEU A 486 1.78 -5.50 -21.75
C LEU A 486 0.85 -5.92 -20.59
N GLY A 487 0.52 -7.21 -20.48
CA GLY A 487 -0.52 -7.70 -19.58
C GLY A 487 -1.92 -7.69 -20.21
N GLY A 488 -2.77 -8.58 -19.70
CA GLY A 488 -4.20 -8.57 -19.98
C GLY A 488 -4.87 -9.93 -19.75
N SER A 489 -6.18 -9.91 -19.52
CA SER A 489 -6.99 -11.13 -19.34
C SER A 489 -7.00 -12.04 -20.57
N ALA A 490 -6.71 -11.51 -21.76
CA ALA A 490 -6.60 -12.27 -23.01
C ALA A 490 -5.27 -13.02 -23.17
N SER A 491 -4.18 -12.57 -22.53
CA SER A 491 -2.83 -13.15 -22.60
C SER A 491 -2.42 -13.91 -21.33
N ALA A 492 -3.26 -13.92 -20.28
CA ALA A 492 -2.97 -14.52 -18.98
C ALA A 492 -2.34 -15.93 -19.05
N ASN A 493 -2.81 -16.82 -19.93
CA ASN A 493 -2.23 -18.17 -20.07
C ASN A 493 -0.83 -18.19 -20.73
N SER A 494 -0.49 -17.25 -21.62
CA SER A 494 0.87 -17.14 -22.18
C SER A 494 1.84 -16.38 -21.26
N GLU A 495 1.33 -15.59 -20.32
CA GLU A 495 2.12 -14.86 -19.31
C GLU A 495 2.26 -15.63 -17.97
N THR A 496 1.47 -16.69 -17.76
CA THR A 496 1.49 -17.52 -16.54
C THR A 496 2.45 -18.70 -16.66
N TRP A 497 3.27 -18.90 -15.61
CA TRP A 497 4.26 -19.97 -15.51
C TRP A 497 3.99 -20.83 -14.27
N THR A 498 3.81 -22.14 -14.47
CA THR A 498 3.84 -23.14 -13.39
C THR A 498 5.28 -23.38 -12.97
N PHE A 499 5.59 -23.21 -11.69
CA PHE A 499 6.87 -23.56 -11.08
C PHE A 499 6.83 -25.01 -10.57
N SER A 500 7.86 -25.80 -10.89
CA SER A 500 8.03 -27.20 -10.44
C SER A 500 9.47 -27.67 -10.47
#